data_AF-A0A173XQC5-F1
#
_entry.id   AF-A0A173XQC5-F1
#
_cell.length_a   1.000
_cell.length_b   1.000
_cell.length_c   1.000
_cell.angle_alpha   90.00
_cell.angle_beta   90.00
_cell.angle_gamma   90.00
#
_symmetry.space_group_name_H-M   'P 1'
#
loop_
_entity.id
_entity.type
_entity.pdbx_description
1 polymer ?
#
loop_
_entity_poly.entity_id
_entity_poly.type
_entity_poly.pdbx_seq_one_letter_code
_entity_poly.pdbx_strand_id
1 'polypeptide(L)'
;MTQVFRVERNKNFTVMSNHHFKNKDLSLKAKGLLSLMLSLPEDWNYNIQGLASLSRDGIDSVRSAIKELEHYRYVERNIIRNESGYCTKI
;
A
#
# COMPACT_ATOMS: atom_id res chain seq x y z
N MET A 1 -30.85 11.11 -13.90
CA MET A 1 -30.82 9.70 -13.46
C MET A 1 -29.40 9.20 -13.58
N THR A 2 -28.74 8.83 -12.49
CA THR A 2 -27.37 8.28 -12.51
C THR A 2 -27.45 6.76 -12.57
N GLN A 3 -26.97 6.18 -13.66
CA GLN A 3 -26.99 4.74 -13.91
C GLN A 3 -25.73 4.12 -13.31
N VAL A 4 -25.89 3.28 -12.27
CA VAL A 4 -24.78 2.57 -11.64
C VAL A 4 -24.52 1.28 -12.42
N PHE A 5 -23.43 1.23 -13.18
CA PHE A 5 -22.94 0.00 -13.80
C PHE A 5 -22.16 -0.80 -12.75
N ARG A 6 -22.76 -1.87 -12.21
CA ARG A 6 -22.04 -2.83 -11.38
C ARG A 6 -21.44 -3.90 -12.28
N VAL A 7 -20.11 -3.92 -12.37
CA VAL A 7 -19.40 -5.06 -12.94
C VAL A 7 -19.38 -6.15 -11.85
N GLU A 8 -20.02 -7.29 -12.11
CA GLU A 8 -19.87 -8.46 -11.24
C GLU A 8 -18.42 -8.94 -11.30
N ARG A 9 -17.67 -8.72 -10.21
CA ARG A 9 -16.32 -9.26 -10.03
C ARG A 9 -16.37 -10.30 -8.92
N ASN A 10 -16.49 -11.56 -9.31
CA ASN A 10 -16.61 -12.68 -8.36
C ASN A 10 -15.26 -13.30 -7.96
N LYS A 11 -14.14 -12.77 -8.49
CA LYS A 11 -12.76 -13.23 -8.22
C LYS A 11 -11.80 -12.04 -8.23
N ASN A 12 -10.61 -12.19 -7.63
CA ASN A 12 -9.54 -11.18 -7.58
C ASN A 12 -10.00 -9.82 -6.98
N PHE A 13 -10.67 -9.87 -5.84
CA PHE A 13 -11.06 -8.68 -5.07
C PHE A 13 -10.44 -8.72 -3.68
N THR A 14 -10.15 -7.54 -3.14
CA THR A 14 -9.64 -7.38 -1.78
C THR A 14 -10.75 -6.85 -0.89
N VAL A 15 -11.08 -7.59 0.16
CA VAL A 15 -11.96 -7.11 1.24
C VAL A 15 -11.09 -6.46 2.29
N MET A 16 -11.33 -5.18 2.55
CA MET A 16 -10.56 -4.40 3.52
C MET A 16 -11.47 -3.53 4.38
N SER A 17 -11.04 -3.25 5.60
CA SER A 17 -11.77 -2.37 6.52
C SER A 17 -11.81 -0.94 5.99
N ASN A 18 -12.97 -0.28 6.10
CA ASN A 18 -13.15 1.12 5.72
C ASN A 18 -12.44 2.13 6.64
N HIS A 19 -11.78 1.67 7.71
CA HIS A 19 -11.15 2.54 8.70
C HIS A 19 -10.15 3.54 8.05
N HIS A 20 -9.23 3.04 7.23
CA HIS A 20 -8.23 3.88 6.57
C HIS A 20 -8.84 4.87 5.55
N PHE A 21 -9.93 4.49 4.86
CA PHE A 21 -10.64 5.40 3.98
C PHE A 21 -11.29 6.57 4.72
N LYS A 22 -11.79 6.32 5.93
CA LYS A 22 -12.44 7.33 6.78
C LYS A 22 -11.47 8.27 7.49
N ASN A 23 -10.20 7.88 7.64
CA ASN A 23 -9.17 8.75 8.17
C ASN A 23 -8.92 9.92 7.18
N LYS A 24 -9.20 11.15 7.62
CA LYS A 24 -9.07 12.36 6.80
C LYS A 24 -7.64 12.90 6.72
N ASP A 25 -6.78 12.45 7.63
CA ASP A 25 -5.39 12.85 7.72
C ASP A 25 -4.53 12.09 6.70
N LEU A 26 -5.04 10.97 6.19
CA LEU A 26 -4.43 10.23 5.08
C LEU A 26 -4.76 10.82 3.71
N SER A 27 -3.71 11.00 2.92
CA SER A 27 -3.76 11.30 1.50
C SER A 27 -4.39 10.14 0.70
N LEU A 28 -5.04 10.47 -0.42
CA LEU A 28 -5.58 9.45 -1.33
C LEU A 28 -4.49 8.52 -1.87
N LYS A 29 -3.27 9.03 -2.00
CA LYS A 29 -2.10 8.26 -2.38
C LYS A 29 -1.77 7.19 -1.34
N ALA A 30 -1.68 7.57 -0.06
CA ALA A 30 -1.43 6.63 1.03
C ALA A 30 -2.55 5.56 1.13
N LYS A 31 -3.81 5.98 0.99
CA LYS A 31 -4.96 5.05 0.95
C LYS A 31 -4.87 4.06 -0.22
N GLY A 32 -4.54 4.56 -1.41
CA GLY A 32 -4.36 3.75 -2.61
C GLY A 32 -3.22 2.76 -2.47
N LEU A 33 -2.07 3.21 -1.94
CA LEU A 33 -0.92 2.33 -1.71
C LEU A 33 -1.23 1.25 -0.67
N LEU A 34 -1.90 1.59 0.43
CA LEU A 34 -2.31 0.58 1.43
C LEU A 34 -3.27 -0.44 0.83
N SER A 35 -4.24 0.02 0.03
CA SER A 35 -5.18 -0.86 -0.69
C SER A 35 -4.46 -1.82 -1.64
N LEU A 36 -3.44 -1.32 -2.35
CA LEU A 36 -2.60 -2.13 -3.21
C LEU A 36 -1.83 -3.16 -2.40
N MET A 37 -1.16 -2.75 -1.31
CA MET A 37 -0.38 -3.65 -0.46
C MET A 37 -1.22 -4.80 0.13
N LEU A 38 -2.47 -4.52 0.51
CA LEU A 38 -3.43 -5.53 1.01
C LEU A 38 -3.95 -6.48 -0.09
N SER A 39 -3.79 -6.13 -1.36
CA SER A 39 -4.18 -6.98 -2.49
C SER A 39 -3.07 -7.94 -2.93
N LEU A 40 -1.86 -7.76 -2.42
CA LEU A 40 -0.70 -8.56 -2.77
C LEU A 40 -0.62 -9.84 -1.92
N PRO A 41 0.01 -10.92 -2.42
CA PRO A 41 0.30 -12.11 -1.65
C PRO A 41 1.14 -11.81 -0.39
N GLU A 42 1.01 -12.64 0.66
CA GLU A 42 1.76 -12.46 1.92
C GLU A 42 3.28 -12.57 1.75
N ASP A 43 3.74 -13.34 0.75
CA ASP A 43 5.14 -13.53 0.42
C ASP A 43 5.70 -12.44 -0.51
N TRP A 44 4.90 -11.41 -0.81
CA TRP A 44 5.33 -10.32 -1.68
C TRP A 44 6.53 -9.57 -1.09
N ASN A 45 7.50 -9.27 -1.95
CA ASN A 45 8.64 -8.45 -1.56
C ASN A 45 8.25 -6.97 -1.56
N TYR A 46 7.86 -6.47 -0.39
CA TYR A 46 7.37 -5.10 -0.17
C TYR A 46 8.44 -3.99 -0.30
N ASN A 47 9.54 -4.22 -1.01
CA ASN A 47 10.52 -3.16 -1.25
C ASN A 47 9.91 -1.98 -2.06
N ILE A 48 10.46 -0.78 -1.86
CA ILE A 48 9.92 0.46 -2.44
C ILE A 48 9.94 0.43 -3.98
N GLN A 49 10.98 -0.15 -4.58
CA GLN A 49 11.11 -0.21 -6.05
C GLN A 49 10.04 -1.11 -6.67
N GLY A 50 9.75 -2.25 -6.04
CA GLY A 50 8.71 -3.19 -6.44
C GLY A 50 7.32 -2.61 -6.25
N LEU A 51 7.08 -1.87 -5.16
CA LEU A 51 5.80 -1.16 -5.00
C LEU A 51 5.62 -0.04 -6.03
N ALA A 52 6.69 0.68 -6.36
CA ALA A 52 6.65 1.72 -7.40
C ALA A 52 6.38 1.14 -8.79
N SER A 53 6.89 -0.05 -9.12
CA SER A 53 6.66 -0.66 -10.44
C SER A 53 5.22 -1.10 -10.68
N LEU A 54 4.39 -1.21 -9.64
CA LEU A 54 2.97 -1.58 -9.73
C LEU A 54 2.06 -0.40 -10.09
N SER A 55 2.60 0.81 -10.22
CA SER A 55 1.82 2.01 -10.49
C SER A 55 2.55 2.97 -11.42
N ARG A 56 1.84 4.01 -11.88
CA ARG A 56 2.46 5.12 -12.63
C ARG A 56 3.17 6.12 -11.70
N ASP A 57 3.03 5.95 -10.39
CA ASP A 57 3.67 6.80 -9.41
C ASP A 57 5.17 6.52 -9.34
N GLY A 58 5.96 7.59 -9.23
CA GLY A 58 7.40 7.46 -9.06
C GLY A 58 7.80 6.94 -7.68
N ILE A 59 9.06 6.50 -7.56
CA ILE A 59 9.65 5.95 -6.32
C ILE A 59 9.48 6.91 -5.14
N ASP A 60 9.66 8.21 -5.32
CA ASP A 60 9.51 9.20 -4.24
C ASP A 60 8.05 9.40 -3.81
N SER A 61 7.11 9.22 -4.74
CA SER A 61 5.68 9.24 -4.44
C SER A 61 5.32 8.04 -3.54
N VAL A 62 5.78 6.84 -3.88
CA VAL A 62 5.58 5.64 -3.04
C VAL A 62 6.29 5.78 -1.70
N ARG A 63 7.54 6.25 -1.69
CA ARG A 63 8.31 6.46 -0.46
C ARG A 63 7.62 7.42 0.51
N SER A 64 7.07 8.53 0.01
CA SER A 64 6.34 9.49 0.84
C SER A 64 5.04 8.91 1.38
N ALA A 65 4.29 8.15 0.57
CA ALA A 65 3.10 7.44 1.03
C ALA A 65 3.40 6.41 2.12
N ILE A 66 4.49 5.65 2.01
CA ILE A 66 4.89 4.69 3.06
C ILE A 66 5.21 5.42 4.36
N LYS A 67 5.97 6.52 4.31
CA LYS A 67 6.29 7.33 5.50
C LYS A 67 5.03 7.87 6.17
N GLU A 68 4.05 8.28 5.38
CA GLU A 68 2.76 8.74 5.88
C GLU A 68 1.99 7.60 6.57
N LEU A 69 1.94 6.42 5.95
CA LEU A 69 1.31 5.24 6.55
C LEU A 69 2.02 4.80 7.85
N GLU A 70 3.34 4.87 7.89
CA GLU A 70 4.15 4.63 9.12
C GLU A 70 3.80 5.64 10.22
N HIS A 71 3.69 6.93 9.87
CA HIS A 71 3.35 7.99 10.80
C HIS A 71 1.98 7.76 11.47
N TYR A 72 0.97 7.36 10.69
CA TYR A 72 -0.37 7.05 11.17
C TYR A 72 -0.56 5.59 11.64
N ARG A 73 0.52 4.81 11.79
CA ARG A 73 0.52 3.44 12.32
C ARG A 73 -0.31 2.44 11.50
N TYR A 74 -0.41 2.66 10.19
CA TYR A 74 -1.01 1.69 9.26
C TYR A 74 0.00 0.67 8.72
N VAL A 75 1.29 1.04 8.70
CA VAL A 75 2.39 0.17 8.28
C VAL A 75 3.49 0.27 9.32
N GLU A 76 4.11 -0.86 9.65
CA GLU A 76 5.33 -0.89 10.45
C GLU A 76 6.45 -1.50 9.62
N ARG A 77 7.64 -0.89 9.66
CA ARG A 77 8.80 -1.37 8.92
C ARG A 77 9.76 -2.10 9.85
N ASN A 78 9.90 -3.40 9.66
CA ASN A 78 10.86 -4.22 10.41
C ASN A 78 12.22 -4.24 9.71
N ILE A 79 13.07 -3.27 10.04
CA ILE A 79 14.43 -3.20 9.51
C ILE A 79 15.29 -4.31 10.14
N ILE A 80 15.37 -5.46 9.48
CA ILE A 80 16.35 -6.50 9.83
C ILE A 80 17.68 -6.10 9.19
N ARG A 81 18.66 -5.75 10.04
CA ARG A 81 20.04 -5.49 9.63
C ARG A 81 20.81 -6.80 9.62
N ASN A 82 21.19 -7.28 8.45
CA ASN A 82 22.18 -8.34 8.34
C ASN A 82 23.58 -7.72 8.50
N GLU A 83 24.55 -8.50 8.98
CA GLU A 83 25.93 -8.08 9.30
C GLU A 83 26.66 -7.38 8.13
N SER A 84 26.17 -7.54 6.89
CA SER A 84 26.70 -6.95 5.67
C SER A 84 26.06 -5.60 5.26
N GLY A 85 25.25 -4.97 6.13
CA GLY A 85 24.83 -3.57 5.94
C GLY A 85 23.67 -3.31 4.97
N TYR A 86 22.99 -4.34 4.47
CA TYR A 86 21.79 -4.18 3.63
C TYR A 86 20.52 -4.56 4.38
N CYS A 87 19.58 -3.61 4.44
CA CYS A 87 18.28 -3.72 5.09
C CYS A 87 17.18 -3.91 4.05
N THR A 88 16.41 -5.00 4.09
CA THR A 88 15.02 -5.01 3.61
C THR A 88 14.28 -6.22 4.20
N LYS A 89 13.35 -5.97 5.11
CA LYS A 89 12.04 -6.62 5.14
C LYS A 89 11.02 -5.54 5.53
N ILE A 90 9.95 -5.42 4.77
CA ILE A 90 8.77 -4.63 5.12
C ILE A 90 7.73 -5.66 5.52
#